data_AF-A0A2G2XDG0-F1
#
_entry.id   AF-A0A2G2XDG0-F1
#
_cell.length_a   1.000
_cell.length_b   1.000
_cell.length_c   1.000
_cell.angle_alpha   90.00
_cell.angle_beta   90.00
_cell.angle_gamma   90.00
#
_symmetry.space_group_name_H-M   'P 1'
#
loop_
_entity.id
_entity.type
_entity.pdbx_description
1 polymer ?
#
loop_
_entity_poly.entity_id
_entity_poly.type
_entity_poly.pdbx_seq_one_letter_code
_entity_poly.pdbx_strand_id
1 'polypeptide(L)'
;MYPGVLPGLSFNDSELILNPLINVAGSGHLKIVEAALDVVQQLIAYGYLRGEVDPTWGPDAKLLSKLIGFVCKCRDLADDAVELLVTKSILSAVTSVLIRIHGDSLLQVVRTCYDIYLESKNVVKQTTAKASLVQMLVIVFRRMEEDSSTVPWQPTVVAELMEPAEKNDTDGSMSLFGQGFITKVLQDIDGVFNAGTLRVGATPTGARDEAFETTISTMEAKKGELVDGEGERDDDSEVQIWNKLRRDAFLVFRALCKFSLKTPPKEAAADPLLMKGKIVALELLKILLENAGAIFRTSDSCIEIDDLKEKLKMATLVSSSNISGKKSKSKRRVSCSSQAQDDLPKAGQAPRPAGGPPAAART
;
A
#
# COMPACT_ATOMS: atom_id res chain seq x y z
N MET A 1 43.41 6.14 0.46
CA MET A 1 42.44 5.71 -0.57
C MET A 1 41.09 5.62 0.14
N TYR A 2 40.05 6.32 -0.32
CA TYR A 2 38.74 6.28 0.35
C TYR A 2 38.17 4.85 0.21
N PRO A 3 37.80 4.16 1.30
CA PRO A 3 37.26 2.81 1.23
C PRO A 3 35.97 2.83 0.40
N GLY A 4 35.78 1.86 -0.48
CA GLY A 4 34.57 1.74 -1.28
C GLY A 4 33.52 0.86 -0.64
N VAL A 5 32.37 0.76 -1.33
CA VAL A 5 31.23 -0.08 -0.92
C VAL A 5 31.49 -1.59 -1.07
N LEU A 6 32.52 -1.96 -1.83
CA LEU A 6 33.02 -3.33 -1.96
C LEU A 6 34.23 -3.54 -1.02
N PRO A 7 34.22 -4.56 -0.14
CA PRO A 7 35.30 -4.84 0.79
C PRO A 7 36.66 -4.96 0.11
N GLY A 8 37.67 -4.26 0.64
CA GLY A 8 39.04 -4.31 0.14
C GLY A 8 39.30 -3.49 -1.12
N LEU A 9 38.31 -2.79 -1.65
CA LEU A 9 38.44 -1.91 -2.82
C LEU A 9 38.29 -0.43 -2.43
N SER A 10 38.83 0.44 -3.27
CA SER A 10 38.56 1.87 -3.14
C SER A 10 37.17 2.24 -3.67
N PHE A 11 36.72 3.46 -3.37
CA PHE A 11 35.53 4.01 -4.00
C PHE A 11 35.60 3.95 -5.52
N ASN A 12 36.70 4.43 -6.12
CA ASN A 12 36.86 4.45 -7.57
C ASN A 12 36.82 3.05 -8.18
N ASP A 13 37.46 2.06 -7.55
CA ASP A 13 37.43 0.68 -8.04
C ASP A 13 36.04 0.06 -7.89
N SER A 14 35.36 0.36 -6.79
CA SER A 14 33.97 -0.06 -6.57
C SER A 14 33.03 0.54 -7.62
N GLU A 15 33.20 1.82 -7.92
CA GLU A 15 32.45 2.52 -8.95
C GLU A 15 32.69 1.95 -10.35
N LEU A 16 33.96 1.63 -10.68
CA LEU A 16 34.32 0.99 -11.95
C LEU A 16 33.67 -0.38 -12.14
N ILE A 17 33.53 -1.17 -11.06
CA ILE A 17 32.90 -2.50 -11.11
C ILE A 17 31.37 -2.39 -11.16
N LEU A 18 30.77 -1.47 -10.40
CA LEU A 18 29.32 -1.39 -10.25
C LEU A 18 28.63 -0.60 -11.37
N ASN A 19 29.26 0.42 -11.94
CA ASN A 19 28.63 1.25 -12.99
C ASN A 19 28.20 0.45 -14.24
N PRO A 20 28.98 -0.51 -14.77
CA PRO A 20 28.52 -1.37 -15.85
C PRO A 20 27.22 -2.09 -15.51
N LEU A 21 27.12 -2.66 -14.30
CA LEU A 21 25.90 -3.35 -13.83
C LEU A 21 24.71 -2.38 -13.75
N ILE A 22 24.91 -1.19 -13.19
CA ILE A 22 23.87 -0.15 -13.04
C ILE A 22 23.29 0.28 -14.41
N ASN A 23 24.15 0.38 -15.43
CA ASN A 23 23.79 0.91 -16.73
C ASN A 23 23.18 -0.15 -17.68
N VAL A 24 23.24 -1.43 -17.33
CA VAL A 24 22.73 -2.54 -18.16
C VAL A 24 21.22 -2.44 -18.42
N ALA A 25 20.43 -1.84 -17.52
CA ALA A 25 18.99 -1.66 -17.73
C ALA A 25 18.65 -0.88 -19.01
N GLY A 26 19.55 -0.01 -19.49
CA GLY A 26 19.38 0.73 -20.74
C GLY A 26 19.73 -0.06 -22.01
N SER A 27 20.30 -1.26 -21.88
CA SER A 27 20.79 -2.05 -23.02
C SER A 27 19.68 -2.70 -23.87
N GLY A 28 18.48 -2.87 -23.31
CA GLY A 28 17.37 -3.58 -23.96
C GLY A 28 17.58 -5.10 -24.11
N HIS A 29 18.69 -5.65 -23.63
CA HIS A 29 19.01 -7.07 -23.75
C HIS A 29 18.66 -7.83 -22.46
N LEU A 30 17.48 -8.45 -22.43
CA LEU A 30 16.91 -9.12 -21.26
C LEU A 30 17.88 -10.06 -20.54
N LYS A 31 18.59 -10.93 -21.28
CA LYS A 31 19.55 -11.90 -20.69
C LYS A 31 20.73 -11.23 -19.99
N ILE A 32 21.17 -10.07 -20.48
CA ILE A 32 22.26 -9.31 -19.86
C ILE A 32 21.74 -8.66 -18.58
N VAL A 33 20.51 -8.11 -18.62
CA VAL A 33 19.87 -7.54 -17.43
C VAL A 33 19.66 -8.60 -16.34
N GLU A 34 19.15 -9.77 -16.71
CA GLU A 34 18.96 -10.90 -15.79
C GLU A 34 20.29 -11.30 -15.13
N ALA A 35 21.35 -11.47 -15.91
CA ALA A 35 22.67 -11.81 -15.38
C ALA A 35 23.25 -10.71 -14.47
N ALA A 36 23.13 -9.44 -14.86
CA ALA A 36 23.59 -8.31 -14.05
C ALA A 36 22.82 -8.22 -12.72
N LEU A 37 21.50 -8.40 -12.78
CA LEU A 37 20.63 -8.39 -11.61
C LEU A 37 20.96 -9.55 -10.66
N ASP A 38 21.27 -10.75 -11.17
CA ASP A 38 21.68 -11.89 -10.35
C ASP A 38 23.01 -11.64 -9.65
N VAL A 39 23.98 -11.05 -10.35
CA VAL A 39 25.26 -10.62 -9.73
C VAL A 39 25.00 -9.63 -8.60
N VAL A 40 24.16 -8.62 -8.81
CA VAL A 40 23.81 -7.66 -7.75
C VAL A 40 23.13 -8.36 -6.57
N GLN A 41 22.20 -9.28 -6.83
CA GLN A 41 21.54 -10.07 -5.79
C GLN A 41 22.55 -10.85 -4.94
N GLN A 42 23.52 -11.51 -5.58
CA GLN A 42 24.57 -12.27 -4.91
C GLN A 42 25.51 -11.37 -4.09
N LEU A 43 25.91 -10.22 -4.64
CA LEU A 43 26.75 -9.26 -3.92
C LEU A 43 26.07 -8.77 -2.63
N ILE A 44 24.76 -8.54 -2.67
CA ILE A 44 23.97 -8.17 -1.48
C ILE A 44 23.87 -9.36 -0.52
N ALA A 45 23.43 -10.52 -0.99
CA ALA A 45 23.12 -11.69 -0.16
C ALA A 45 24.36 -12.30 0.52
N TYR A 46 25.52 -12.26 -0.14
CA TYR A 46 26.78 -12.72 0.44
C TYR A 46 27.54 -11.63 1.22
N GLY A 47 26.99 -10.42 1.32
CA GLY A 47 27.57 -9.34 2.12
C GLY A 47 28.83 -8.69 1.53
N TYR A 48 28.97 -8.75 0.20
CA TYR A 48 30.01 -8.05 -0.55
C TYR A 48 29.69 -6.58 -0.80
N LEU A 49 28.44 -6.15 -0.60
CA LEU A 49 28.08 -4.73 -0.64
C LEU A 49 27.83 -4.22 0.77
N ARG A 50 28.41 -3.07 1.11
CA ARG A 50 28.32 -2.45 2.43
C ARG A 50 28.07 -0.95 2.32
N GLY A 51 27.27 -0.42 3.24
CA GLY A 51 27.07 1.03 3.37
C GLY A 51 25.62 1.43 3.61
N GLU A 52 25.38 2.74 3.58
CA GLU A 52 24.04 3.32 3.66
C GLU A 52 23.53 3.69 2.28
N VAL A 53 22.24 3.46 2.03
CA VAL A 53 21.55 3.85 0.82
C VAL A 53 20.70 5.08 1.12
N ASP A 54 21.38 6.23 1.14
CA ASP A 54 20.75 7.55 1.24
C ASP A 54 21.58 8.54 0.41
N PRO A 55 21.05 9.07 -0.72
CA PRO A 55 21.81 9.90 -1.64
C PRO A 55 22.30 11.22 -1.03
N THR A 56 21.84 11.59 0.16
CA THR A 56 22.26 12.80 0.87
C THR A 56 23.59 12.65 1.62
N TRP A 57 24.09 11.42 1.83
CA TRP A 57 25.22 11.14 2.75
C TRP A 57 26.59 10.98 2.11
N GLY A 58 26.71 11.06 0.78
CA GLY A 58 28.01 11.05 0.11
C GLY A 58 28.07 10.25 -1.19
N PRO A 59 29.27 10.10 -1.78
CA PRO A 59 29.45 9.42 -3.06
C PRO A 59 29.13 7.92 -3.00
N ASP A 60 29.56 7.21 -1.96
CA ASP A 60 29.24 5.78 -1.73
C ASP A 60 27.72 5.54 -1.67
N ALA A 61 27.04 6.36 -0.88
CA ALA A 61 25.60 6.25 -0.67
C ALA A 61 24.81 6.58 -1.94
N LYS A 62 25.29 7.54 -2.75
CA LYS A 62 24.75 7.81 -4.09
C LYS A 62 24.96 6.65 -5.05
N LEU A 63 26.13 6.00 -5.03
CA LEU A 63 26.41 4.83 -5.85
C LEU A 63 25.48 3.66 -5.50
N LEU A 64 25.31 3.37 -4.20
CA LEU A 64 24.36 2.35 -3.74
C LEU A 64 22.91 2.72 -4.08
N SER A 65 22.52 3.99 -3.96
CA SER A 65 21.19 4.45 -4.34
C SER A 65 20.93 4.25 -5.84
N LYS A 66 21.91 4.53 -6.71
CA LYS A 66 21.84 4.19 -8.14
C LYS A 66 21.72 2.68 -8.38
N LEU A 67 22.45 1.86 -7.63
CA LEU A 67 22.39 0.40 -7.73
C LEU A 67 21.02 -0.15 -7.35
N ILE A 68 20.45 0.29 -6.21
CA ILE A 68 19.09 -0.08 -5.79
C ILE A 68 18.06 0.46 -6.79
N GLY A 69 18.25 1.68 -7.30
CA GLY A 69 17.41 2.24 -8.37
C GLY A 69 17.42 1.40 -9.64
N PHE A 70 18.58 0.88 -10.06
CA PHE A 70 18.72 -0.07 -11.16
C PHE A 70 17.91 -1.35 -10.90
N VAL A 71 18.08 -1.97 -9.72
CA VAL A 71 17.34 -3.17 -9.31
C VAL A 71 15.82 -2.93 -9.43
N CYS A 72 15.33 -1.85 -8.84
CA CYS A 72 13.90 -1.52 -8.88
C CYS A 72 13.40 -1.28 -10.31
N LYS A 73 14.19 -0.60 -11.16
CA LYS A 73 13.85 -0.30 -12.55
C LYS A 73 13.77 -1.54 -13.44
N CYS A 74 14.47 -2.63 -13.10
CA CYS A 74 14.40 -3.87 -13.87
C CYS A 74 12.98 -4.46 -13.94
N ARG A 75 12.07 -4.06 -13.03
CA ARG A 75 10.65 -4.40 -13.09
C ARG A 75 9.98 -3.97 -14.41
N ASP A 76 10.43 -2.86 -15.01
CA ASP A 76 9.79 -2.25 -16.17
C ASP A 76 9.95 -3.10 -17.44
N LEU A 77 10.81 -4.13 -17.39
CA LEU A 77 10.95 -5.11 -18.46
C LEU A 77 9.76 -6.09 -18.52
N ALA A 78 8.93 -6.14 -17.47
CA ALA A 78 7.72 -6.98 -17.38
C ALA A 78 7.96 -8.46 -17.71
N ASP A 79 9.16 -8.97 -17.39
CA ASP A 79 9.52 -10.38 -17.52
C ASP A 79 9.37 -11.11 -16.18
N ASP A 80 8.81 -12.32 -16.23
CA ASP A 80 8.48 -13.09 -15.04
C ASP A 80 9.71 -13.50 -14.21
N ALA A 81 10.81 -13.88 -14.87
CA ALA A 81 12.04 -14.27 -14.20
C ALA A 81 12.73 -13.04 -13.59
N VAL A 82 12.77 -11.93 -14.33
CA VAL A 82 13.32 -10.67 -13.85
C VAL A 82 12.54 -10.13 -12.65
N GLU A 83 11.21 -10.10 -12.67
CA GLU A 83 10.42 -9.59 -11.55
C GLU A 83 10.58 -10.41 -10.26
N LEU A 84 10.72 -11.73 -10.36
CA LEU A 84 11.06 -12.59 -9.23
C LEU A 84 12.46 -12.27 -8.68
N LEU A 85 13.42 -12.06 -9.58
CA LEU A 85 14.78 -11.73 -9.20
C LEU A 85 14.87 -10.33 -8.58
N VAL A 86 14.09 -9.35 -9.08
CA VAL A 86 13.93 -8.03 -8.47
C VAL A 86 13.42 -8.19 -7.04
N THR A 87 12.33 -8.96 -6.86
CA THR A 87 11.73 -9.23 -5.55
C THR A 87 12.74 -9.85 -4.58
N LYS A 88 13.49 -10.87 -5.02
CA LYS A 88 14.56 -11.51 -4.23
C LYS A 88 15.67 -10.52 -3.86
N SER A 89 16.08 -9.68 -4.80
CA SER A 89 17.16 -8.70 -4.64
C SER A 89 16.79 -7.63 -3.63
N ILE A 90 15.61 -7.02 -3.79
CA ILE A 90 15.16 -5.96 -2.88
C ILE A 90 14.84 -6.50 -1.49
N LEU A 91 14.33 -7.73 -1.37
CA LEU A 91 14.16 -8.39 -0.07
C LEU A 91 15.51 -8.59 0.62
N SER A 92 16.50 -9.14 -0.11
CA SER A 92 17.86 -9.32 0.41
C SER A 92 18.48 -7.99 0.84
N ALA A 93 18.22 -6.91 0.09
CA ALA A 93 18.76 -5.59 0.37
C ALA A 93 18.17 -4.98 1.66
N VAL A 94 16.85 -5.09 1.85
CA VAL A 94 16.18 -4.55 3.06
C VAL A 94 16.50 -5.38 4.30
N THR A 95 16.60 -6.71 4.18
CA THR A 95 16.91 -7.59 5.33
C THR A 95 18.40 -7.66 5.67
N SER A 96 19.28 -7.18 4.79
CA SER A 96 20.72 -7.11 5.03
C SER A 96 21.04 -6.21 6.23
N VAL A 97 22.00 -6.62 7.05
CA VAL A 97 22.60 -5.80 8.12
C VAL A 97 23.81 -5.00 7.63
N LEU A 98 24.28 -5.28 6.40
CA LEU A 98 25.48 -4.69 5.81
C LEU A 98 25.17 -3.52 4.88
N ILE A 99 24.01 -3.58 4.21
CA ILE A 99 23.46 -2.47 3.44
C ILE A 99 22.23 -1.97 4.19
N ARG A 100 22.23 -0.69 4.54
CA ARG A 100 21.13 -0.07 5.30
C ARG A 100 20.39 0.89 4.39
N ILE A 101 19.15 0.56 4.07
CA ILE A 101 18.31 1.34 3.15
C ILE A 101 17.38 2.23 3.95
N HIS A 102 17.39 3.53 3.65
CA HIS A 102 16.61 4.54 4.35
C HIS A 102 15.85 5.45 3.37
N GLY A 103 14.86 6.19 3.89
CA GLY A 103 14.16 7.27 3.19
C GLY A 103 13.51 6.86 1.86
N ASP A 104 13.73 7.68 0.83
CA ASP A 104 13.11 7.49 -0.49
C ASP A 104 13.51 6.17 -1.17
N SER A 105 14.74 5.70 -0.94
CA SER A 105 15.19 4.42 -1.51
C SER A 105 14.44 3.24 -0.89
N LEU A 106 14.14 3.30 0.42
CA LEU A 106 13.31 2.30 1.10
C LEU A 106 11.87 2.31 0.55
N LEU A 107 11.29 3.51 0.41
CA LEU A 107 9.95 3.67 -0.16
C LEU A 107 9.88 3.15 -1.60
N GLN A 108 10.91 3.39 -2.41
CA GLN A 108 11.00 2.89 -3.78
C GLN A 108 11.00 1.36 -3.81
N VAL A 109 11.78 0.72 -2.93
CA VAL A 109 11.85 -0.74 -2.82
C VAL A 109 10.50 -1.33 -2.42
N VAL A 110 9.88 -0.83 -1.35
CA VAL A 110 8.58 -1.31 -0.86
C VAL A 110 7.51 -1.14 -1.94
N ARG A 111 7.48 0.04 -2.58
CA ARG A 111 6.56 0.32 -3.69
C ARG A 111 6.78 -0.62 -4.87
N THR A 112 8.02 -0.88 -5.26
CA THR A 112 8.36 -1.80 -6.35
C THR A 112 7.80 -3.20 -6.08
N CYS A 113 7.98 -3.72 -4.87
CA CYS A 113 7.46 -5.03 -4.48
C CYS A 113 5.92 -5.06 -4.45
N TYR A 114 5.30 -3.97 -4.00
CA TYR A 114 3.85 -3.79 -3.99
C TYR A 114 3.26 -3.74 -5.41
N ASP A 115 3.91 -3.02 -6.32
CA ASP A 115 3.47 -2.93 -7.72
C ASP A 115 3.61 -4.29 -8.43
N ILE A 116 4.70 -5.05 -8.20
CA ILE A 116 4.85 -6.44 -8.69
C ILE A 116 3.70 -7.33 -8.19
N TYR A 117 3.32 -7.22 -6.91
CA TYR A 117 2.19 -7.97 -6.35
C TYR A 117 0.85 -7.61 -7.04
N LEU A 118 0.60 -6.33 -7.31
CA LEU A 118 -0.65 -5.90 -7.90
C LEU A 118 -0.78 -6.28 -9.36
N GLU A 119 0.27 -6.05 -10.14
CA GLU A 119 0.28 -6.21 -11.60
C GLU A 119 0.41 -7.67 -12.04
N SER A 120 1.05 -8.52 -11.21
CA SER A 120 1.21 -9.94 -11.53
C SER A 120 -0.12 -10.68 -11.54
N LYS A 121 -0.33 -11.53 -12.55
CA LYS A 121 -1.43 -12.51 -12.61
C LYS A 121 -1.03 -13.89 -12.08
N ASN A 122 0.26 -14.11 -11.85
CA ASN A 122 0.80 -15.37 -11.37
C ASN A 122 0.68 -15.43 -9.85
N VAL A 123 -0.08 -16.41 -9.34
CA VAL A 123 -0.33 -16.59 -7.90
C VAL A 123 0.96 -16.81 -7.12
N VAL A 124 1.92 -17.58 -7.66
CA VAL A 124 3.22 -17.80 -7.01
C VAL A 124 3.95 -16.48 -6.84
N LYS A 125 4.01 -15.66 -7.90
CA LYS A 125 4.63 -14.33 -7.84
C LYS A 125 3.92 -13.41 -6.85
N GLN A 126 2.59 -13.42 -6.81
CA GLN A 126 1.82 -12.66 -5.83
C GLN A 126 2.13 -13.11 -4.40
N THR A 127 2.12 -14.41 -4.12
CA THR A 127 2.42 -14.93 -2.78
C THR A 127 3.85 -14.61 -2.38
N THR A 128 4.84 -14.76 -3.28
CA THR A 128 6.24 -14.41 -3.04
C THR A 128 6.42 -12.91 -2.78
N ALA A 129 5.80 -12.04 -3.58
CA ALA A 129 5.87 -10.59 -3.40
C ALA A 129 5.17 -10.14 -2.11
N LYS A 130 4.00 -10.70 -1.78
CA LYS A 130 3.29 -10.43 -0.52
C LYS A 130 4.10 -10.86 0.69
N ALA A 131 4.68 -12.07 0.66
CA ALA A 131 5.57 -12.54 1.72
C ALA A 131 6.80 -11.64 1.88
N SER A 132 7.40 -11.22 0.76
CA SER A 132 8.55 -10.31 0.76
C SER A 132 8.21 -8.94 1.34
N LEU A 133 7.04 -8.37 0.99
CA LEU A 133 6.53 -7.14 1.60
C LEU A 133 6.41 -7.28 3.10
N VAL A 134 5.74 -8.32 3.59
CA VAL A 134 5.61 -8.55 5.04
C VAL A 134 6.97 -8.62 5.72
N GLN A 135 7.92 -9.36 5.14
CA GLN A 135 9.27 -9.47 5.70
C GLN A 135 10.00 -8.13 5.75
N MET A 136 9.94 -7.33 4.68
CA MET A 136 10.52 -5.97 4.64
C MET A 136 9.91 -5.07 5.72
N LEU A 137 8.58 -5.08 5.83
CA LEU A 137 7.84 -4.26 6.77
C LEU A 137 8.15 -4.64 8.22
N VAL A 138 8.12 -5.94 8.53
CA VAL A 138 8.44 -6.45 9.88
C VAL A 138 9.87 -6.09 10.28
N ILE A 139 10.87 -6.23 9.40
CA ILE A 139 12.25 -5.91 9.77
C ILE A 139 12.47 -4.39 9.95
N VAL A 140 11.82 -3.55 9.14
CA VAL A 140 11.89 -2.08 9.33
C VAL A 140 11.38 -1.68 10.71
N PHE A 141 10.23 -2.23 11.12
CA PHE A 141 9.65 -1.92 12.42
C PHE A 141 10.43 -2.54 13.58
N ARG A 142 10.92 -3.79 13.44
CA ARG A 142 11.76 -4.40 14.48
C ARG A 142 13.05 -3.60 14.73
N ARG A 143 13.71 -3.15 13.65
CA ARG A 143 14.90 -2.30 13.76
C ARG A 143 14.59 -0.98 14.47
N MET A 144 13.44 -0.38 14.18
CA MET A 144 12.95 0.78 14.91
C MET A 144 12.61 0.45 16.37
N GLU A 145 12.03 -0.70 16.71
CA GLU A 145 11.72 -1.01 18.12
C GLU A 145 12.97 -1.31 18.96
N GLU A 146 14.01 -1.89 18.36
CA GLU A 146 15.27 -2.21 19.05
C GLU A 146 16.34 -1.10 18.94
N ASP A 147 16.01 0.04 18.32
CA ASP A 147 16.97 1.13 18.04
C ASP A 147 18.26 0.63 17.36
N SER A 148 18.13 -0.27 16.40
CA SER A 148 19.30 -0.89 15.79
C SER A 148 19.07 -1.25 14.34
N SER A 149 19.97 -0.81 13.48
CA SER A 149 19.99 -1.19 12.07
C SER A 149 20.53 -2.61 11.83
N THR A 150 21.14 -3.22 12.84
CA THR A 150 21.82 -4.52 12.74
C THR A 150 21.01 -5.66 13.34
N VAL A 151 19.77 -5.41 13.77
CA VAL A 151 18.84 -6.47 14.18
C VAL A 151 18.80 -7.53 13.08
N PRO A 152 19.22 -8.77 13.37
CA PRO A 152 19.26 -9.81 12.37
C PRO A 152 17.83 -10.19 11.99
N TRP A 153 17.62 -10.38 10.70
CA TRP A 153 16.35 -10.88 10.23
C TRP A 153 16.12 -12.30 10.74
N GLN A 154 14.99 -12.49 11.43
CA GLN A 154 14.46 -13.81 11.76
C GLN A 154 13.15 -13.99 10.98
N PRO A 155 13.03 -15.03 10.15
CA PRO A 155 11.78 -15.29 9.44
C PRO A 155 10.64 -15.51 10.44
N THR A 156 9.69 -14.58 10.50
CA THR A 156 8.42 -14.80 11.20
C THR A 156 7.63 -15.84 10.42
N VAL A 157 7.26 -16.97 11.05
CA VAL A 157 6.38 -17.96 10.45
C VAL A 157 4.97 -17.38 10.43
N VAL A 158 4.62 -16.62 9.39
CA VAL A 158 3.26 -16.13 9.20
C VAL A 158 2.45 -17.23 8.50
N ALA A 159 2.16 -18.30 9.24
CA ALA A 159 1.47 -19.49 8.72
C ALA A 159 0.07 -19.16 8.17
N GLU A 160 -0.59 -18.14 8.71
CA GLU A 160 -1.95 -17.72 8.29
C GLU A 160 -1.96 -16.94 6.95
N LEU A 161 -0.81 -16.58 6.38
CA LEU A 161 -0.74 -15.69 5.20
C LEU A 161 -0.55 -16.40 3.85
N MET A 162 -0.30 -17.70 3.86
CA MET A 162 -0.10 -18.51 2.65
C MET A 162 -1.25 -19.49 2.43
N GLU A 163 -2.50 -19.02 2.57
CA GLU A 163 -3.59 -19.72 1.89
C GLU A 163 -3.54 -19.34 0.40
N PRO A 164 -3.36 -20.31 -0.53
CA PRO A 164 -3.45 -20.01 -1.95
C PRO A 164 -4.84 -19.46 -2.21
N ALA A 165 -4.92 -18.29 -2.86
CA ALA A 165 -6.20 -17.69 -3.23
C ALA A 165 -7.01 -18.74 -4.00
N GLU A 166 -8.03 -19.31 -3.35
CA GLU A 166 -8.93 -20.23 -4.01
C GLU A 166 -9.61 -19.48 -5.16
N LYS A 167 -9.63 -20.13 -6.32
CA LYS A 167 -10.26 -19.63 -7.54
C LYS A 167 -11.73 -19.31 -7.26
N ASN A 168 -12.05 -18.04 -7.04
CA ASN A 168 -13.42 -17.55 -7.10
C ASN A 168 -13.60 -16.75 -8.38
N ASP A 169 -13.94 -17.47 -9.45
CA ASP A 169 -14.67 -16.90 -10.58
C ASP A 169 -16.04 -16.45 -10.05
N THR A 170 -16.14 -15.20 -9.58
CA THR A 170 -17.43 -14.51 -9.44
C THR A 170 -17.22 -12.99 -9.34
N ASP A 171 -17.41 -12.35 -10.49
CA ASP A 171 -17.24 -10.92 -10.80
C ASP A 171 -18.28 -10.00 -10.12
N GLY A 172 -18.68 -10.31 -8.88
CA GLY A 172 -19.68 -9.53 -8.12
C GLY A 172 -19.45 -9.46 -6.60
N SER A 173 -18.45 -10.18 -6.06
CA SER A 173 -18.26 -10.34 -4.60
C SER A 173 -17.09 -9.55 -4.01
N MET A 174 -16.10 -9.15 -4.83
CA MET A 174 -14.85 -8.53 -4.36
C MET A 174 -15.06 -7.17 -3.66
N SER A 175 -16.10 -6.41 -4.04
CA SER A 175 -16.44 -5.14 -3.39
C SER A 175 -17.04 -5.32 -1.99
N LEU A 176 -17.89 -6.34 -1.81
CA LEU A 176 -18.52 -6.67 -0.52
C LEU A 176 -17.53 -7.31 0.44
N PHE A 177 -16.67 -8.21 -0.07
CA PHE A 177 -15.59 -8.82 0.70
C PHE A 177 -14.53 -7.80 1.11
N GLY A 178 -14.14 -6.90 0.18
CA GLY A 178 -13.27 -5.77 0.47
C GLY A 178 -13.84 -4.84 1.54
N GLN A 179 -15.14 -4.50 1.48
CA GLN A 179 -15.81 -3.71 2.53
C GLN A 179 -15.85 -4.42 3.89
N GLY A 180 -16.15 -5.72 3.91
CA GLY A 180 -16.14 -6.53 5.13
C GLY A 180 -14.76 -6.60 5.76
N PHE A 181 -13.72 -6.79 4.94
CA PHE A 181 -12.32 -6.82 5.38
C PHE A 181 -11.87 -5.46 5.95
N ILE A 182 -12.17 -4.36 5.25
CA ILE A 182 -11.89 -2.99 5.74
C ILE A 182 -12.50 -2.78 7.14
N THR A 183 -13.76 -3.20 7.31
CA THR A 183 -14.49 -3.04 8.58
C THR A 183 -13.86 -3.87 9.70
N LYS A 184 -13.43 -5.11 9.41
CA LYS A 184 -12.76 -5.98 10.37
C LYS A 184 -11.39 -5.43 10.78
N VAL A 185 -10.58 -4.98 9.82
CA VAL A 185 -9.28 -4.35 10.12
C VAL A 185 -9.47 -3.11 11.00
N LEU A 186 -10.49 -2.28 10.75
CA LEU A 186 -10.77 -1.12 11.60
C LEU A 186 -11.07 -1.51 13.06
N GLN A 187 -11.76 -2.62 13.29
CA GLN A 187 -12.05 -3.15 14.63
C GLN A 187 -10.79 -3.74 15.29
N ASP A 188 -9.97 -4.46 14.54
CA ASP A 188 -8.72 -5.04 15.05
C ASP A 188 -7.74 -3.93 15.47
N ILE A 189 -7.64 -2.85 14.70
CA ILE A 189 -6.86 -1.66 15.05
C ILE A 189 -7.39 -1.02 16.33
N ASP A 190 -8.71 -0.92 16.52
CA ASP A 190 -9.28 -0.40 17.77
C ASP A 190 -8.89 -1.26 18.98
N GLY A 191 -8.92 -2.59 18.85
CA GLY A 191 -8.50 -3.52 19.90
C GLY A 191 -7.01 -3.43 20.27
N VAL A 192 -6.13 -3.29 19.28
CA VAL A 192 -4.66 -3.20 19.49
C VAL A 192 -4.26 -1.94 20.26
N PHE A 193 -4.97 -0.82 20.04
CA PHE A 193 -4.65 0.47 20.65
C PHE A 193 -5.46 0.79 21.92
N ASN A 194 -6.68 0.25 22.09
CA ASN A 194 -7.44 0.42 23.33
C ASN A 194 -6.96 -0.48 24.48
N ALA A 195 -6.19 -1.53 24.20
CA ALA A 195 -5.60 -2.41 25.22
C ALA A 195 -4.44 -1.77 26.01
N GLY A 196 -3.99 -0.54 25.67
CA GLY A 196 -2.77 0.05 26.23
C GLY A 196 -2.87 1.43 26.89
N THR A 197 -4.01 2.13 26.89
CA THR A 197 -3.98 3.59 27.18
C THR A 197 -4.85 4.02 28.36
N LEU A 198 -4.21 4.22 29.52
CA LEU A 198 -4.61 5.23 30.52
C LEU A 198 -4.56 6.60 29.84
N ARG A 199 -5.75 7.18 29.61
CA ARG A 199 -5.95 8.44 28.88
C ARG A 199 -5.42 9.64 29.65
N VAL A 200 -4.66 10.50 28.99
CA VAL A 200 -4.61 11.94 29.29
C VAL A 200 -5.09 12.68 28.04
N GLY A 201 -6.16 13.46 28.22
CA GLY A 201 -6.93 14.02 27.12
C GLY A 201 -6.28 15.20 26.41
N ALA A 202 -6.56 15.32 25.13
CA ALA A 202 -6.46 16.56 24.38
C ALA A 202 -7.72 16.77 23.53
N THR A 203 -8.25 17.98 23.59
CA THR A 203 -9.45 18.50 22.95
C THR A 203 -9.29 18.69 21.43
N PRO A 204 -10.37 18.56 20.63
CA PRO A 204 -10.30 18.69 19.18
C PRO A 204 -10.58 20.13 18.72
N THR A 205 -9.79 20.63 17.77
CA THR A 205 -10.19 21.74 16.90
C THR A 205 -9.95 21.33 15.46
N GLY A 206 -11.04 21.23 14.72
CA GLY A 206 -11.03 20.88 13.30
C GLY A 206 -10.93 22.10 12.40
N ALA A 207 -10.33 21.90 11.23
CA ALA A 207 -10.72 22.48 9.95
C ALA A 207 -9.95 21.75 8.84
N ARG A 208 -10.68 21.30 7.82
CA ARG A 208 -10.18 20.66 6.59
C ARG A 208 -9.69 21.74 5.62
N ASP A 209 -8.63 21.50 4.84
CA ASP A 209 -8.77 21.33 3.40
C ASP A 209 -7.49 20.85 2.67
N GLU A 210 -7.73 20.32 1.47
CA GLU A 210 -6.81 19.70 0.53
C GLU A 210 -5.69 20.63 0.04
N ALA A 211 -4.44 20.20 0.23
CA ALA A 211 -3.26 20.37 -0.65
C ALA A 211 -2.01 20.26 0.23
N PHE A 212 -1.28 19.15 0.17
CA PHE A 212 0.08 19.15 0.70
C PHE A 212 0.96 18.20 -0.10
N GLU A 213 1.48 18.75 -1.19
CA GLU A 213 2.84 18.41 -1.62
C GLU A 213 3.76 18.54 -0.41
N THR A 214 4.50 17.47 -0.14
CA THR A 214 5.28 17.35 1.09
C THR A 214 6.54 18.20 0.93
N THR A 215 6.44 19.47 1.29
CA THR A 215 7.61 20.19 1.83
C THR A 215 7.94 19.51 3.14
N ILE A 216 8.97 18.66 3.11
CA ILE A 216 9.64 18.13 4.28
C ILE A 216 10.12 19.36 5.06
N SER A 217 9.43 19.71 6.15
CA SER A 217 9.95 20.68 7.09
C SER A 217 11.25 20.13 7.65
N THR A 218 12.35 20.75 7.23
CA THR A 218 13.67 20.71 7.83
C THR A 218 13.51 20.84 9.34
N MET A 219 13.75 19.76 10.08
CA MET A 219 14.12 19.91 11.49
C MET A 219 15.53 20.48 11.48
N GLU A 220 15.60 21.81 11.62
CA GLU A 220 16.86 22.53 11.74
C GLU A 220 17.57 22.08 13.02
N ALA A 221 18.77 21.52 12.84
CA ALA A 221 19.77 21.43 13.88
C ALA A 221 20.07 22.86 14.37
N LYS A 222 19.75 23.12 15.62
CA LYS A 222 20.02 24.39 16.27
C LYS A 222 21.55 24.56 16.37
N LYS A 223 22.09 25.49 15.59
CA LYS A 223 23.50 25.89 15.58
C LYS A 223 23.90 26.41 16.97
N GLY A 224 24.66 25.62 17.71
CA GLY A 224 25.34 26.00 18.95
C GLY A 224 26.74 26.51 18.68
N GLU A 225 27.04 27.67 19.23
CA GLU A 225 28.27 28.43 19.12
C GLU A 225 29.42 27.78 19.91
N LEU A 226 30.63 27.93 19.36
CA LEU A 226 31.95 27.42 19.77
C LEU A 226 32.19 27.24 21.29
N VAL A 227 32.48 26.02 21.74
CA VAL A 227 33.40 25.73 22.87
C VAL A 227 34.18 24.45 22.57
N ASP A 228 35.51 24.58 22.67
CA ASP A 228 36.53 23.55 22.48
C ASP A 228 36.45 22.50 23.61
N GLY A 229 36.40 21.22 23.27
CA GLY A 229 36.25 20.13 24.24
C GLY A 229 36.21 18.77 23.56
N GLU A 230 37.37 18.11 23.49
CA GLU A 230 37.51 16.75 22.98
C GLU A 230 36.76 15.75 23.88
N GLY A 231 35.73 15.08 23.33
CA GLY A 231 35.33 13.76 23.82
C GLY A 231 33.85 13.42 24.00
N GLU A 232 32.94 13.65 23.03
CA GLU A 232 31.65 12.93 22.93
C GLU A 232 31.25 12.80 21.44
N ARG A 233 31.41 11.62 20.81
CA ARG A 233 31.02 11.37 19.40
C ARG A 233 30.07 10.18 19.21
N ASP A 234 29.87 9.35 20.24
CA ASP A 234 29.02 8.15 20.14
C ASP A 234 27.54 8.48 20.31
N ASP A 235 27.18 9.41 21.23
CA ASP A 235 25.77 9.75 21.52
C ASP A 235 25.05 10.39 20.32
N ASP A 236 25.74 11.27 19.58
CA ASP A 236 25.18 11.89 18.37
C ASP A 236 24.90 10.89 17.24
N SER A 237 25.68 9.81 17.16
CA SER A 237 25.56 8.81 16.09
C SER A 237 24.40 7.84 16.34
N GLU A 238 24.20 7.42 17.58
CA GLU A 238 23.07 6.57 17.99
C GLU A 238 21.74 7.33 17.83
N VAL A 239 21.68 8.59 18.27
CA VAL A 239 20.50 9.45 18.08
C VAL A 239 20.17 9.65 16.59
N GLN A 240 21.16 9.78 15.72
CA GLN A 240 20.93 9.88 14.27
C GLN A 240 20.38 8.58 13.67
N ILE A 241 20.86 7.41 14.12
CA ILE A 241 20.37 6.10 13.67
C ILE A 241 18.91 5.93 14.10
N TRP A 242 18.60 6.18 15.37
CA TRP A 242 17.24 6.15 15.89
C TRP A 242 16.28 7.01 15.05
N ASN A 243 16.68 8.25 14.79
CA ASN A 243 15.89 9.20 14.01
C ASN A 243 15.66 8.71 12.57
N LYS A 244 16.63 8.03 11.95
CA LYS A 244 16.46 7.41 10.62
C LYS A 244 15.47 6.25 10.67
N LEU A 245 15.62 5.34 11.63
CA LEU A 245 14.76 4.15 11.76
C LEU A 245 13.31 4.54 12.06
N ARG A 246 13.09 5.51 12.97
CA ARG A 246 11.77 6.07 13.26
C ARG A 246 11.16 6.75 12.04
N ARG A 247 11.96 7.54 11.30
CA ARG A 247 11.52 8.18 10.05
C ARG A 247 11.11 7.13 9.02
N ASP A 248 11.89 6.08 8.83
CA ASP A 248 11.61 5.03 7.85
C ASP A 248 10.33 4.26 8.15
N ALA A 249 10.17 3.80 9.39
CA ALA A 249 8.96 3.12 9.83
C ALA A 249 7.73 4.00 9.62
N PHE A 250 7.82 5.29 9.94
CA PHE A 250 6.76 6.26 9.73
C PHE A 250 6.46 6.49 8.24
N LEU A 251 7.48 6.65 7.40
CA LEU A 251 7.31 6.84 5.95
C LEU A 251 6.61 5.63 5.32
N VAL A 252 7.04 4.43 5.69
CA VAL A 252 6.47 3.17 5.21
C VAL A 252 5.02 3.01 5.68
N PHE A 253 4.76 3.26 6.97
CA PHE A 253 3.40 3.25 7.52
C PHE A 253 2.48 4.21 6.75
N ARG A 254 2.90 5.47 6.61
CA ARG A 254 2.16 6.50 5.91
C ARG A 254 1.91 6.15 4.43
N ALA A 255 2.87 5.51 3.77
CA ALA A 255 2.70 5.03 2.39
C ALA A 255 1.61 3.96 2.29
N LEU A 256 1.57 2.98 3.19
CA LEU A 256 0.53 1.96 3.24
C LEU A 256 -0.86 2.55 3.55
N CYS A 257 -0.93 3.50 4.49
CA CYS A 257 -2.13 4.28 4.78
C CYS A 257 -2.66 4.97 3.51
N LYS A 258 -1.78 5.64 2.75
CA LYS A 258 -2.15 6.27 1.46
C LYS A 258 -2.66 5.25 0.44
N PHE A 259 -2.04 4.08 0.33
CA PHE A 259 -2.50 3.03 -0.59
C PHE A 259 -3.88 2.46 -0.21
N SER A 260 -4.15 2.32 1.09
CA SER A 260 -5.45 1.88 1.60
C SER A 260 -6.56 2.92 1.36
N LEU A 261 -6.24 4.20 1.51
CA LEU A 261 -7.20 5.30 1.43
C LEU A 261 -7.48 5.81 0.01
N LYS A 262 -6.75 5.35 -1.01
CA LYS A 262 -6.87 5.86 -2.38
C LYS A 262 -8.31 5.70 -2.90
N THR A 263 -9.09 6.77 -2.94
CA THR A 263 -10.51 6.71 -3.33
C THR A 263 -10.63 6.53 -4.84
N PRO A 264 -11.45 5.58 -5.33
CA PRO A 264 -11.72 5.51 -6.76
C PRO A 264 -12.52 6.75 -7.17
N PRO A 265 -12.21 7.38 -8.32
CA PRO A 265 -13.12 8.33 -8.96
C PRO A 265 -14.53 7.74 -9.09
N LYS A 266 -15.57 8.59 -9.11
CA LYS A 266 -17.00 8.20 -9.14
C LYS A 266 -17.39 7.22 -10.27
N GLU A 267 -16.53 6.99 -11.25
CA GLU A 267 -16.71 6.04 -12.38
C GLU A 267 -15.83 4.78 -12.29
N ALA A 268 -14.87 4.72 -11.34
CA ALA A 268 -13.90 3.66 -11.16
C ALA A 268 -14.17 2.77 -9.93
N ALA A 269 -15.37 2.84 -9.34
CA ALA A 269 -15.77 2.07 -8.15
C ALA A 269 -15.81 0.53 -8.37
N ALA A 270 -15.40 0.07 -9.54
CA ALA A 270 -15.36 -1.33 -9.96
C ALA A 270 -13.99 -1.78 -10.48
N ASP A 271 -12.90 -1.01 -10.33
CA ASP A 271 -11.56 -1.48 -10.72
C ASP A 271 -11.07 -2.57 -9.74
N PRO A 272 -10.95 -3.84 -10.18
CA PRO A 272 -10.52 -4.93 -9.31
C PRO A 272 -9.09 -4.75 -8.80
N LEU A 273 -8.21 -4.08 -9.57
CA LEU A 273 -6.81 -3.85 -9.16
C LEU A 273 -6.73 -2.84 -8.01
N LEU A 274 -7.52 -1.77 -8.08
CA LEU A 274 -7.60 -0.78 -7.00
C LEU A 274 -8.11 -1.40 -5.71
N MET A 275 -9.14 -2.25 -5.79
CA MET A 275 -9.69 -2.96 -4.62
C MET A 275 -8.70 -3.98 -4.05
N LYS A 276 -8.02 -4.75 -4.92
CA LYS A 276 -6.94 -5.67 -4.52
C LYS A 276 -5.83 -4.93 -3.77
N GLY A 277 -5.41 -3.78 -4.28
CA GLY A 277 -4.43 -2.91 -3.62
C GLY A 277 -4.86 -2.51 -2.21
N LYS A 278 -6.09 -2.01 -2.05
CA LYS A 278 -6.61 -1.63 -0.73
C LYS A 278 -6.60 -2.77 0.26
N ILE A 279 -7.09 -3.94 -0.15
CA ILE A 279 -7.15 -5.11 0.72
C ILE A 279 -5.75 -5.46 1.21
N VAL A 280 -4.77 -5.53 0.31
CA VAL A 280 -3.39 -5.88 0.69
C VAL A 280 -2.73 -4.80 1.53
N ALA A 281 -2.91 -3.52 1.21
CA ALA A 281 -2.42 -2.44 2.06
C ALA A 281 -2.96 -2.56 3.50
N LEU A 282 -4.24 -2.92 3.67
CA LEU A 282 -4.87 -3.13 4.96
C LEU A 282 -4.41 -4.42 5.66
N GLU A 283 -4.19 -5.51 4.93
CA GLU A 283 -3.57 -6.72 5.47
C GLU A 283 -2.18 -6.43 6.02
N LEU A 284 -1.35 -5.71 5.24
CA LEU A 284 0.00 -5.32 5.64
C LEU A 284 -0.02 -4.38 6.85
N LEU A 285 -0.93 -3.41 6.88
CA LEU A 285 -1.14 -2.53 8.05
C LEU A 285 -1.54 -3.33 9.29
N LYS A 286 -2.48 -4.28 9.16
CA LYS A 286 -2.89 -5.13 10.27
C LYS A 286 -1.69 -5.89 10.83
N ILE A 287 -0.93 -6.58 9.98
CA ILE A 287 0.27 -7.34 10.38
C ILE A 287 1.27 -6.42 11.07
N LEU A 288 1.53 -5.25 10.50
CA LEU A 288 2.43 -4.27 11.11
C LEU A 288 1.98 -3.87 12.52
N LEU A 289 0.69 -3.58 12.71
CA LEU A 289 0.16 -3.14 14.00
C LEU A 289 0.12 -4.26 15.04
N GLU A 290 -0.14 -5.49 14.62
CA GLU A 290 -0.05 -6.68 15.48
C GLU A 290 1.40 -6.93 15.94
N ASN A 291 2.38 -6.65 15.07
CA ASN A 291 3.81 -6.84 15.37
C ASN A 291 4.49 -5.59 15.94
N ALA A 292 3.81 -4.44 15.95
CA ALA A 292 4.37 -3.17 16.43
C ALA A 292 4.51 -3.21 17.96
N GLY A 293 5.70 -2.84 18.43
CA GLY A 293 6.02 -2.75 19.84
C GLY A 293 5.52 -1.46 20.48
N ALA A 294 5.97 -1.19 21.70
CA ALA A 294 5.50 -0.06 22.49
C ALA A 294 5.89 1.28 21.87
N ILE A 295 7.09 1.36 21.27
CA ILE A 295 7.68 2.60 20.77
C ILE A 295 6.84 3.14 19.63
N PHE A 296 6.46 2.29 18.68
CA PHE A 296 5.55 2.67 17.63
C PHE A 296 4.21 3.15 18.20
N ARG A 297 3.65 2.44 19.18
CA ARG A 297 2.31 2.76 19.73
C ARG A 297 2.26 4.06 20.52
N THR A 298 3.35 4.45 21.16
CA THR A 298 3.42 5.68 21.97
C THR A 298 3.89 6.90 21.19
N SER A 299 4.39 6.71 19.96
CA SER A 299 4.87 7.82 19.13
C SER A 299 3.71 8.61 18.48
N ASP A 300 4.01 9.77 17.89
CA ASP A 300 3.05 10.61 17.14
C ASP A 300 2.31 9.85 16.01
N SER A 301 2.77 8.64 15.64
CA SER A 301 2.03 7.71 14.77
C SER A 301 0.64 7.38 15.30
N CYS A 302 0.39 7.43 16.63
CA CYS A 302 -0.93 7.20 17.20
C CYS A 302 -1.95 8.22 16.68
N ILE A 303 -1.52 9.46 16.43
CA ILE A 303 -2.37 10.52 15.86
C ILE A 303 -2.70 10.21 14.39
N GLU A 304 -1.72 9.75 13.60
CA GLU A 304 -1.97 9.33 12.22
C GLU A 304 -2.86 8.08 12.13
N ILE A 305 -2.76 7.18 13.10
CA ILE A 305 -3.62 5.99 13.21
C ILE A 305 -5.07 6.41 13.48
N ASP A 306 -5.30 7.37 14.36
CA ASP A 306 -6.65 7.87 14.63
C ASP A 306 -7.23 8.64 13.44
N ASP A 307 -6.43 9.43 12.72
CA ASP A 307 -6.83 10.06 11.45
C ASP A 307 -7.12 9.00 10.35
N LEU A 308 -6.31 7.94 10.27
CA LEU A 308 -6.55 6.80 9.38
C LEU A 308 -7.86 6.09 9.72
N LYS A 309 -8.15 5.86 11.01
CA LYS A 309 -9.40 5.24 11.46
C LYS A 309 -10.59 6.07 10.97
N GLU A 310 -10.57 7.38 11.17
CA GLU A 310 -11.64 8.27 10.71
C GLU A 310 -11.75 8.31 9.18
N LYS A 311 -10.63 8.36 8.45
CA LYS A 311 -10.63 8.33 6.98
C LYS A 311 -11.15 7.00 6.42
N LEU A 312 -10.79 5.87 7.01
CA LEU A 312 -11.30 4.54 6.62
C LEU A 312 -12.80 4.41 6.91
N LYS A 313 -13.23 4.85 8.09
CA LYS A 313 -14.65 4.89 8.47
C LYS A 313 -15.47 5.72 7.47
N MET A 314 -14.97 6.89 7.07
CA MET A 314 -15.57 7.72 6.03
C MET A 314 -15.59 7.01 4.67
N ALA A 315 -14.51 6.34 4.26
CA ALA A 315 -14.45 5.60 2.99
C ALA A 315 -15.45 4.41 2.95
N THR A 316 -15.65 3.72 4.07
CA THR A 316 -16.64 2.63 4.21
C THR A 316 -18.08 3.16 4.17
N LEU A 317 -18.33 4.33 4.77
CA LEU A 317 -19.65 4.99 4.74
C LEU A 317 -20.00 5.51 3.33
N VAL A 318 -19.04 6.09 2.60
CA VAL A 318 -19.24 6.57 1.22
C VAL A 318 -19.52 5.40 0.27
N SER A 319 -18.83 4.28 0.42
CA SER A 319 -19.06 3.07 -0.39
C SER A 319 -20.42 2.41 -0.09
N SER A 320 -20.85 2.39 1.18
CA SER A 320 -22.17 1.87 1.58
C SER A 320 -23.32 2.73 1.07
N SER A 321 -23.12 4.06 1.00
CA SER A 321 -24.10 5.01 0.47
C SER A 321 -24.28 4.88 -1.05
N ASN A 322 -23.23 4.53 -1.78
CA ASN A 322 -23.26 4.29 -3.23
C ASN A 322 -23.99 2.99 -3.64
N ILE A 323 -24.09 2.01 -2.73
CA ILE A 323 -24.84 0.76 -2.93
C ILE A 323 -26.34 0.98 -2.67
N SER A 324 -26.69 1.81 -1.68
CA SER A 324 -28.08 2.21 -1.39
C SER A 324 -28.68 3.07 -2.51
N GLY A 325 -27.88 3.93 -3.15
CA GLY A 325 -28.33 4.82 -4.23
C GLY A 325 -28.74 4.14 -5.54
N LYS A 326 -28.30 2.89 -5.79
CA LYS A 326 -28.68 2.12 -7.01
C LYS A 326 -29.98 1.32 -6.87
N LYS A 327 -30.59 1.21 -5.68
CA LYS A 327 -31.89 0.51 -5.50
C LYS A 327 -33.12 1.40 -5.70
N SER A 328 -32.97 2.71 -5.96
CA SER A 328 -34.10 3.66 -6.02
C SER A 328 -34.37 4.26 -7.40
N LYS A 329 -34.20 3.52 -8.51
CA LYS A 329 -34.84 3.86 -9.81
C LYS A 329 -35.17 2.61 -10.65
N SER A 330 -35.92 1.65 -10.10
CA SER A 330 -36.64 0.66 -10.93
C SER A 330 -37.89 0.13 -10.21
N LYS A 331 -38.92 0.98 -10.12
CA LYS A 331 -40.35 0.60 -10.03
C LYS A 331 -41.22 1.84 -9.95
N ARG A 332 -41.54 2.43 -11.11
CA ARG A 332 -42.80 3.17 -11.31
C ARG A 332 -43.29 2.95 -12.73
N ARG A 333 -43.90 1.79 -12.93
CA ARG A 333 -45.02 1.63 -13.85
C ARG A 333 -45.89 0.51 -13.31
N VAL A 334 -46.75 0.87 -12.37
CA VAL A 334 -47.92 0.06 -12.03
C VAL A 334 -49.13 0.96 -12.24
N SER A 335 -50.01 0.45 -13.08
CA SER A 335 -51.31 0.96 -13.50
C SER A 335 -52.14 1.47 -12.31
N CYS A 336 -52.69 2.68 -12.42
CA CYS A 336 -53.77 3.13 -11.56
C CYS A 336 -55.08 2.54 -12.12
N SER A 337 -55.63 1.56 -11.41
CA SER A 337 -57.04 1.15 -11.52
C SER A 337 -57.75 1.76 -10.32
N SER A 338 -58.48 2.85 -10.54
CA SER A 338 -59.36 3.45 -9.53
C SER A 338 -60.76 2.84 -9.66
N GLN A 339 -61.17 2.08 -8.65
CA GLN A 339 -62.57 1.81 -8.34
C GLN A 339 -63.04 2.82 -7.28
N ALA A 340 -64.16 3.48 -7.55
CA ALA A 340 -65.02 4.11 -6.56
C ALA A 340 -66.48 3.94 -7.00
N GLN A 341 -67.35 3.74 -6.02
CA GLN A 341 -68.67 3.09 -6.04
C GLN A 341 -69.86 3.97 -6.49
N ASP A 342 -70.92 3.26 -6.93
CA ASP A 342 -72.38 3.43 -6.73
C ASP A 342 -73.04 4.83 -6.73
N ASP A 343 -74.01 5.07 -7.64
CA ASP A 343 -75.48 4.95 -7.39
C ASP A 343 -76.40 5.75 -8.37
N LEU A 344 -77.51 5.09 -8.80
CA LEU A 344 -78.85 5.59 -9.24
C LEU A 344 -79.15 6.15 -10.69
N PRO A 345 -80.43 6.16 -11.16
CA PRO A 345 -80.82 5.64 -12.49
C PRO A 345 -81.76 6.50 -13.40
N LYS A 346 -81.95 5.99 -14.63
CA LYS A 346 -83.12 6.01 -15.55
C LYS A 346 -83.65 7.31 -16.23
N ALA A 347 -83.83 7.12 -17.55
CA ALA A 347 -84.93 7.50 -18.45
C ALA A 347 -84.75 8.72 -19.38
N GLY A 348 -84.95 8.50 -20.69
CA GLY A 348 -85.30 9.57 -21.63
C GLY A 348 -84.94 9.36 -23.10
N GLN A 349 -85.92 8.87 -23.88
CA GLN A 349 -86.22 9.21 -25.29
C GLN A 349 -85.45 8.57 -26.47
N ALA A 350 -86.27 7.96 -27.33
CA ALA A 350 -86.01 7.57 -28.73
C ALA A 350 -86.17 8.79 -29.68
N PRO A 351 -85.84 8.70 -30.98
CA PRO A 351 -86.71 8.01 -31.95
C PRO A 351 -86.02 7.19 -33.08
N ARG A 352 -86.83 6.31 -33.70
CA ARG A 352 -86.67 5.58 -34.99
C ARG A 352 -86.78 6.54 -36.21
N PRO A 353 -86.79 6.12 -37.52
CA PRO A 353 -86.80 4.78 -38.18
C PRO A 353 -85.69 4.66 -39.28
N ALA A 354 -85.52 3.68 -40.18
CA ALA A 354 -86.40 2.79 -40.95
C ALA A 354 -85.59 1.67 -41.67
N GLY A 355 -86.27 0.61 -42.13
CA GLY A 355 -85.88 -0.20 -43.30
C GLY A 355 -85.54 -1.68 -43.07
N GLY A 356 -86.44 -2.60 -43.44
CA GLY A 356 -86.29 -4.08 -43.43
C GLY A 356 -85.46 -4.64 -44.60
N PRO A 357 -85.62 -5.91 -45.04
CA PRO A 357 -86.61 -6.95 -44.68
C PRO A 357 -86.01 -8.31 -44.21
N PRO A 358 -86.84 -9.27 -43.76
CA PRO A 358 -86.47 -10.68 -43.55
C PRO A 358 -87.15 -11.63 -44.57
N ALA A 359 -86.46 -12.69 -45.01
CA ALA A 359 -87.07 -13.99 -45.39
C ALA A 359 -86.02 -14.97 -45.93
N ALA A 360 -85.90 -16.13 -45.30
CA ALA A 360 -86.12 -17.44 -45.94
C ALA A 360 -85.73 -18.56 -44.96
N ALA A 361 -86.75 -19.24 -44.43
CA ALA A 361 -86.62 -20.53 -43.75
C ALA A 361 -86.43 -21.65 -44.79
N ARG A 362 -85.67 -22.69 -44.42
CA ARG A 362 -85.80 -24.03 -44.99
C ARG A 362 -86.61 -24.88 -44.00
N THR A 363 -87.40 -25.77 -44.59
CA THR A 363 -88.23 -26.87 -44.07
C THR A 363 -89.54 -26.51 -43.38
#